data_AF-A0A7W9E4R1-F1
#
_entry.id   AF-A0A7W9E4R1-F1
#
_cell.length_a   1.000
_cell.length_b   1.000
_cell.length_c   1.000
_cell.angle_alpha   90.00
_cell.angle_beta   90.00
_cell.angle_gamma   90.00
#
_symmetry.space_group_name_H-M   'P 1'
#
loop_
_entity.id
_entity.type
_entity.pdbx_description
1 polymer ?
#
loop_
_entity_poly.entity_id
_entity_poly.type
_entity_poly.pdbx_seq_one_letter_code
_entity_poly.pdbx_strand_id
1 'polypeptide(L)'
;MRTLAHATRTLDDPRQTYDVLGNLIAAVRSLGQVLDQVASVHLDHRDLAFTDVGDSAAGAAHADQATAALRGPAAELHRKCSGCRIPALRTNRLAPRGRAEETGPDRSERATCEQA
;
A
#
# COMPACT_ATOMS: atom_id res chain seq x y z
N MET A 1 9.93 7.13 -1.55
CA MET A 1 8.89 7.97 -2.19
C MET A 1 9.16 8.38 -3.64
N ARG A 2 10.38 8.27 -4.18
CA ARG A 2 10.68 8.63 -5.59
C ARG A 2 9.88 7.79 -6.60
N THR A 3 9.69 6.51 -6.31
CA THR A 3 8.89 5.57 -7.14
C THR A 3 7.42 5.97 -7.23
N LEU A 4 6.82 6.41 -6.11
CA LEU A 4 5.44 6.91 -6.08
C LEU A 4 5.29 8.21 -6.89
N ALA A 5 6.19 9.16 -6.68
CA ALA A 5 6.21 10.43 -7.41
C ALA A 5 6.39 10.24 -8.92
N HIS A 6 7.12 9.19 -9.33
CA HIS A 6 7.27 8.84 -10.73
C HIS A 6 5.99 8.22 -11.31
N ALA A 7 5.38 7.26 -10.60
CA ALA A 7 4.17 6.56 -11.04
C ALA A 7 2.93 7.47 -11.11
N THR A 8 2.88 8.56 -10.33
CA THR A 8 1.77 9.52 -10.37
C THR A 8 1.94 10.63 -11.41
N ARG A 9 3.10 10.70 -12.10
CA ARG A 9 3.39 11.78 -13.06
C ARG A 9 2.58 11.64 -14.36
N THR A 10 2.26 10.42 -14.75
CA THR A 10 1.45 10.06 -15.93
C THR A 10 0.65 8.81 -15.59
N LEU A 11 -0.68 8.90 -15.64
CA LEU A 11 -1.61 7.78 -15.43
C LEU A 11 -2.37 7.51 -16.72
N ASP A 12 -1.67 6.97 -17.71
CA ASP A 12 -2.22 6.79 -19.08
C ASP A 12 -3.13 5.57 -19.19
N ASP A 13 -2.96 4.56 -18.33
CA ASP A 13 -3.83 3.39 -18.20
C ASP A 13 -4.52 3.40 -16.82
N PRO A 14 -5.87 3.38 -16.75
CA PRO A 14 -6.62 3.27 -15.50
C PRO A 14 -6.14 2.16 -14.56
N ARG A 15 -5.55 1.07 -15.10
CA ARG A 15 -5.01 -0.05 -14.31
C ARG A 15 -3.80 0.35 -13.46
N GLN A 16 -3.00 1.34 -13.89
CA GLN A 16 -1.85 1.85 -13.13
C GLN A 16 -2.26 2.46 -11.79
N THR A 17 -3.51 2.91 -11.66
CA THR A 17 -4.07 3.42 -10.40
C THR A 17 -4.01 2.38 -9.28
N TYR A 18 -4.22 1.10 -9.59
CA TYR A 18 -4.16 0.04 -8.58
C TYR A 18 -2.74 -0.23 -8.09
N ASP A 19 -1.76 -0.11 -8.97
CA ASP A 19 -0.35 -0.22 -8.60
C ASP A 19 0.09 0.97 -7.74
N VAL A 20 -0.33 2.19 -8.09
CA VAL A 20 -0.08 3.39 -7.27
C VAL A 20 -0.72 3.26 -5.89
N LEU A 21 -1.97 2.78 -5.80
CA LEU A 21 -2.64 2.53 -4.53
C LEU A 21 -1.90 1.47 -3.70
N GLY A 22 -1.48 0.37 -4.33
CA GLY A 22 -0.68 -0.67 -3.66
C GLY A 22 0.63 -0.13 -3.09
N ASN A 23 1.35 0.67 -3.89
CA ASN A 23 2.58 1.34 -3.47
C ASN A 23 2.35 2.35 -2.34
N LEU A 24 1.25 3.11 -2.38
CA LEU A 24 0.89 4.06 -1.32
C LEU A 24 0.60 3.34 0.00
N ILE A 25 -0.20 2.27 -0.04
CA ILE A 25 -0.53 1.45 1.13
C ILE A 25 0.75 0.84 1.72
N ALA A 26 1.65 0.34 0.87
CA ALA A 26 2.95 -0.18 1.31
C ALA A 26 3.82 0.91 1.97
N ALA A 27 3.86 2.12 1.41
CA ALA A 27 4.61 3.25 1.97
C ALA A 27 4.05 3.69 3.34
N VAL A 28 2.73 3.75 3.49
CA VAL A 28 2.08 4.10 4.77
C VAL A 28 2.36 3.03 5.84
N ARG A 29 2.33 1.75 5.47
CA ARG A 29 2.69 0.65 6.39
C ARG A 29 4.14 0.73 6.84
N SER A 30 5.06 1.00 5.92
CA SER A 30 6.48 1.19 6.23
C SER A 30 6.69 2.38 7.17
N LEU A 31 5.98 3.49 6.97
CA LEU A 31 6.02 4.63 7.89
C LEU A 31 5.53 4.25 9.29
N GLY A 32 4.41 3.52 9.39
CA GLY A 32 3.90 3.03 10.68
C GLY A 32 4.92 2.15 11.42
N GLN A 33 5.64 1.29 10.69
CA GLN A 33 6.70 0.45 11.26
C GLN A 33 7.89 1.27 11.75
N VAL A 34 8.32 2.28 10.98
CA VAL A 34 9.41 3.18 11.38
C VAL A 34 9.04 3.95 12.66
N LEU A 35 7.81 4.46 12.75
CA LEU A 35 7.33 5.15 13.95
C LEU A 35 7.34 4.23 15.20
N ASP A 36 6.87 2.99 15.05
CA ASP A 36 6.90 2.01 16.14
C ASP A 36 8.33 1.63 16.54
N GLN A 37 9.24 1.50 15.56
CA GLN A 37 10.66 1.25 15.81
C GLN A 37 11.30 2.39 16.60
N VAL A 38 11.09 3.65 16.20
CA VAL A 38 11.62 4.81 16.93
C VAL A 38 11.03 4.87 18.35
N ALA A 39 9.74 4.54 18.50
CA ALA A 39 9.12 4.46 19.82
C ALA A 39 9.74 3.38 20.72
N SER A 40 10.05 2.20 20.15
CA SER A 40 10.74 1.14 20.89
C SER A 40 12.10 1.60 21.38
N VAL A 41 12.88 2.29 20.54
CA VAL A 41 14.20 2.82 20.92
C VAL A 41 14.08 3.78 22.13
N HIS A 42 13.07 4.65 22.16
CA HIS A 42 12.84 5.53 23.31
C HIS A 42 12.52 4.77 24.60
N LEU A 43 11.74 3.69 24.53
CA LEU A 43 11.49 2.85 25.71
C LEU A 43 12.72 2.08 26.15
N ASP A 44 13.46 1.50 25.21
CA ASP A 44 14.64 0.68 25.50
C ASP A 44 15.74 1.50 26.18
N HIS A 45 15.81 2.82 25.88
CA HIS A 45 16.78 3.74 26.45
C HIS A 45 16.19 4.68 27.52
N ARG A 46 14.97 4.41 27.98
CA ARG A 46 14.26 5.24 28.98
C ARG A 46 15.07 5.46 30.25
N ASP A 47 15.72 4.41 30.74
CA ASP A 47 16.49 4.45 31.99
C ASP A 47 17.83 5.21 31.82
N LEU A 48 18.21 5.53 30.58
CA LEU A 48 19.38 6.34 30.25
C LEU A 48 19.02 7.81 30.01
N ALA A 49 17.75 8.18 30.09
CA ALA A 49 17.28 9.53 29.81
C ALA A 49 17.44 10.44 31.04
N PHE A 50 18.11 11.58 30.83
CA PHE A 50 18.28 12.64 31.82
C PHE A 50 17.91 13.98 31.17
N THR A 51 17.41 14.93 31.96
CA THR A 51 17.29 16.33 31.52
C THR A 51 18.64 17.02 31.50
N ASP A 52 18.72 18.24 30.93
CA ASP A 52 19.94 19.05 30.92
C ASP A 52 20.47 19.38 32.33
N VAL A 53 19.61 19.29 33.36
CA VAL A 53 19.97 19.47 34.77
C VAL A 53 20.27 18.15 35.49
N GLY A 54 20.31 17.03 34.77
CA GLY A 54 20.63 15.70 35.32
C GLY A 54 19.46 15.00 36.04
N ASP A 55 18.21 15.38 35.77
CA ASP A 55 17.04 14.71 36.36
C ASP A 55 16.65 13.48 35.51
N SER A 56 16.82 12.28 36.07
CA SER A 56 16.46 11.01 35.41
C SER A 56 14.96 10.73 35.41
N ALA A 57 14.23 11.17 36.42
CA ALA A 57 12.80 10.91 36.52
C ALA A 57 12.04 11.73 35.46
N ALA A 58 12.40 13.00 35.32
CA ALA A 58 11.89 13.86 34.26
C ALA A 58 12.33 13.37 32.86
N GLY A 59 13.59 12.90 32.73
CA GLY A 59 14.09 12.30 31.49
C GLY A 59 13.29 11.06 31.05
N ALA A 60 13.06 10.12 31.98
CA ALA A 60 12.25 8.93 31.72
C ALA A 60 10.80 9.29 31.34
N ALA A 61 10.20 10.31 32.00
CA ALA A 61 8.87 10.79 31.66
C ALA A 61 8.80 11.37 30.23
N HIS A 62 9.84 12.10 29.78
CA HIS A 62 9.92 12.57 28.40
C HIS A 62 10.04 11.41 27.39
N ALA A 63 10.81 10.37 27.69
CA ALA A 63 10.91 9.17 26.85
C ALA A 63 9.56 8.43 26.74
N ASP A 64 8.81 8.32 27.84
CA ASP A 64 7.47 7.75 27.88
C ASP A 64 6.48 8.58 27.02
N GLN A 65 6.55 9.91 27.12
CA GLN A 65 5.73 10.83 26.31
C GLN A 65 6.06 10.71 24.82
N ALA A 66 7.35 10.68 24.44
CA ALA A 66 7.78 10.51 23.06
C ALA A 66 7.28 9.19 22.48
N THR A 67 7.39 8.10 23.25
CA THR A 67 6.86 6.78 22.88
C THR A 67 5.37 6.83 22.59
N ALA A 68 4.58 7.43 23.50
CA ALA A 68 3.14 7.55 23.32
C ALA A 68 2.77 8.39 22.08
N ALA A 69 3.49 9.50 21.88
CA ALA A 69 3.30 10.40 20.73
C ALA A 69 3.62 9.72 19.38
N LEU A 70 4.53 8.74 19.35
CA LEU A 70 4.88 7.99 18.15
C LEU A 70 3.94 6.79 17.89
N ARG A 71 3.57 6.05 18.95
CA ARG A 71 2.70 4.88 18.84
C ARG A 71 1.27 5.21 18.46
N GLY A 72 0.73 6.35 18.92
CA GLY A 72 -0.62 6.79 18.55
C GLY A 72 -0.80 6.91 17.03
N PRO A 73 0.02 7.73 16.35
CA PRO A 73 0.03 7.82 14.88
C PRO A 73 0.32 6.49 14.19
N ALA A 74 1.28 5.68 14.68
CA ALA A 74 1.57 4.37 14.09
C ALA A 74 0.35 3.44 14.11
N ALA A 75 -0.35 3.37 15.25
CA ALA A 75 -1.58 2.59 15.40
C ALA A 75 -2.71 3.12 14.49
N GLU A 76 -2.82 4.43 14.33
CA GLU A 76 -3.82 5.03 13.43
C GLU A 76 -3.53 4.73 11.96
N LEU A 77 -2.27 4.86 11.52
CA LEU A 77 -1.86 4.48 10.17
C LEU A 77 -2.09 2.99 9.90
N HIS A 78 -1.76 2.14 10.89
CA HIS A 78 -2.04 0.71 10.82
C HIS A 78 -3.55 0.46 10.65
N ARG A 79 -4.39 1.00 11.54
CA ARG A 79 -5.85 0.86 11.50
C ARG A 79 -6.46 1.27 10.16
N LYS A 80 -6.03 2.43 9.62
CA LYS A 80 -6.49 2.93 8.32
C LYS A 80 -6.08 1.99 7.17
N CYS A 81 -4.95 1.30 7.29
CA CYS A 81 -4.44 0.39 6.26
C CYS A 81 -4.90 -1.07 6.43
N SER A 82 -5.35 -1.50 7.61
CA SER A 82 -5.71 -2.90 7.89
C SER A 82 -6.86 -3.42 7.03
N GLY A 83 -7.73 -2.53 6.52
CA GLY A 83 -8.80 -2.86 5.57
C GLY A 83 -8.40 -2.81 4.10
N CYS A 84 -7.24 -2.21 3.77
CA CYS A 84 -6.74 -2.05 2.40
C CYS A 84 -6.00 -3.31 1.94
N ARG A 85 -6.73 -4.43 1.84
CA ARG A 85 -6.23 -5.62 1.14
C ARG A 85 -6.46 -5.43 -0.35
N ILE A 86 -5.49 -4.86 -1.06
CA ILE A 86 -5.45 -5.00 -2.53
C ILE A 86 -4.93 -6.42 -2.82
N PRO A 87 -5.74 -7.31 -3.42
CA PRO A 87 -5.28 -8.63 -3.78
C PRO A 87 -4.42 -8.52 -5.04
N ALA A 88 -3.09 -8.46 -4.89
CA ALA A 88 -2.18 -8.63 -6.00
C ALA A 88 -1.80 -10.11 -6.14
N LEU A 89 -2.36 -10.73 -7.19
CA LEU A 89 -1.80 -11.83 -7.98
C LEU A 89 -1.74 -13.24 -7.36
N ARG A 90 -2.91 -13.89 -7.31
CA ARG A 90 -3.08 -15.24 -7.88
C ARG A 90 -4.49 -15.40 -8.46
N THR A 91 -4.69 -14.82 -9.64
CA THR A 91 -5.46 -15.36 -10.78
C THR A 91 -5.86 -14.21 -11.71
N ASN A 92 -5.24 -14.21 -12.88
CA ASN A 92 -5.71 -13.66 -14.14
C ASN A 92 -7.24 -13.39 -14.23
N ARG A 93 -7.75 -12.20 -13.85
CA ARG A 93 -9.15 -11.82 -14.16
C ARG A 93 -9.53 -10.33 -14.17
N LEU A 94 -8.60 -9.41 -14.35
CA LEU A 94 -8.94 -8.00 -14.50
C LEU A 94 -8.43 -7.48 -15.85
N ALA A 95 -8.91 -8.06 -16.94
CA ALA A 95 -9.00 -7.31 -18.20
C ALA A 95 -10.26 -6.43 -18.13
N PRO A 96 -10.23 -5.16 -18.57
CA PRO A 96 -11.48 -4.47 -18.89
C PRO A 96 -12.22 -5.34 -19.91
N ARG A 97 -13.55 -5.51 -19.75
CA ARG A 97 -14.40 -6.20 -20.73
C ARG A 97 -14.27 -5.44 -22.06
N GLY A 98 -13.32 -5.88 -22.89
CA GLY A 98 -13.32 -5.60 -24.31
C GLY A 98 -14.67 -6.08 -24.83
N ARG A 99 -15.33 -5.16 -25.55
CA ARG A 99 -16.56 -5.36 -26.29
C ARG A 99 -16.62 -6.78 -26.86
N ALA A 100 -17.75 -7.46 -26.64
CA ALA A 100 -18.04 -8.75 -27.23
C ALA A 100 -17.63 -8.75 -28.71
N GLU A 101 -16.66 -9.58 -29.09
CA GLU A 101 -16.63 -10.10 -30.45
C GLU A 101 -17.83 -11.03 -30.56
N GLU A 102 -18.85 -10.56 -31.27
CA GLU A 102 -19.93 -11.41 -31.77
C GLU A 102 -19.31 -12.48 -32.67
N THR A 103 -19.02 -13.65 -32.11
CA THR A 103 -18.98 -14.87 -32.92
C THR A 103 -20.42 -15.29 -33.19
N GLY A 104 -21.06 -14.60 -34.13
CA GLY A 104 -22.24 -15.09 -34.85
C GLY A 104 -21.80 -15.88 -36.08
N PRO A 105 -22.49 -16.96 -36.47
CA PRO A 105 -21.99 -17.91 -37.45
C PRO A 105 -22.04 -17.30 -38.86
N ASP A 106 -20.89 -17.24 -39.53
CA ASP A 106 -20.84 -16.89 -40.95
C ASP A 106 -21.44 -18.02 -41.78
N ARG A 107 -22.68 -17.79 -42.23
CA ARG A 107 -23.39 -18.57 -43.22
C ARG A 107 -22.86 -18.14 -44.59
N SER A 108 -21.67 -18.62 -44.95
CA SER A 108 -21.12 -18.47 -46.30
C SER A 108 -20.33 -19.71 -46.74
N GLU A 109 -20.98 -20.88 -46.71
CA GLU A 109 -20.53 -22.03 -47.52
C GLU A 109 -21.74 -22.88 -47.96
N ARG A 110 -22.62 -22.24 -48.74
CA ARG A 110 -23.47 -22.92 -49.72
C ARG A 110 -23.13 -22.36 -51.09
N ALA A 111 -22.15 -22.95 -51.75
CA ALA A 111 -22.06 -23.09 -53.20
C ALA A 111 -20.69 -23.65 -53.58
N THR A 112 -20.56 -24.98 -53.67
CA THR A 112 -19.82 -25.61 -54.77
C THR A 112 -20.13 -27.11 -54.82
N CYS A 113 -20.67 -27.52 -55.98
CA CYS A 113 -20.60 -28.84 -56.61
C CYS A 113 -21.06 -30.06 -55.80
N GLU A 114 -22.36 -30.32 -55.77
CA GLU A 114 -22.98 -31.38 -56.60
C GLU A 114 -22.49 -31.42 -58.07
N GLN A 115 -22.24 -32.64 -58.57
CA GLN A 115 -21.98 -33.06 -59.98
C GLN A 115 -20.52 -33.35 -60.38
N ALA A 116 -20.10 -34.61 -60.22
CA ALA A 116 -19.72 -35.54 -61.32
C ALA A 116 -19.48 -36.95 -60.77
#